data_AF-A0A7W0WY48-F1
#
_entry.id   AF-A0A7W0WY48-F1
#
_cell.length_a   1.000
_cell.length_b   1.000
_cell.length_c   1.000
_cell.angle_alpha   90.00
_cell.angle_beta   90.00
_cell.angle_gamma   90.00
#
_symmetry.space_group_name_H-M   'P 1'
#
loop_
_entity.id
_entity.type
_entity.pdbx_description
1 polymer ?
#
loop_
_entity_poly.entity_id
_entity_poly.type
_entity_poly.pdbx_seq_one_letter_code
_entity_poly.pdbx_strand_id
1 'polypeptide(L)'
;MSRIAHRPLPGFAPRHVYQPIGLDDQFFANAVFDAAALAYGNEQAGEQVWPGTQEALRANALDGMMQYPVRGNRGTTGVVVQYTDGGILDAHYIHRQREEVRYQYGCFLQTFLRDGVPTVAAPAPVTSPCPL
;
A
#
# COMPACT_ATOMS: atom_id res chain seq x y z
N MET A 1 1.70 9.77 7.23
CA MET A 1 2.65 10.90 7.35
C MET A 1 2.44 11.91 6.21
N SER A 2 1.71 13.00 6.43
CA SER A 2 1.26 13.88 5.33
C SER A 2 2.40 14.63 4.63
N ARG A 3 3.47 14.95 5.37
CA ARG A 3 4.66 15.66 4.87
C ARG A 3 5.54 14.86 3.90
N ILE A 4 5.29 13.56 3.77
CA ILE A 4 6.00 12.71 2.80
C ILE A 4 5.17 12.54 1.52
N ALA A 5 3.85 12.40 1.66
CA ALA A 5 3.01 11.86 0.60
C ALA A 5 2.18 12.91 -0.16
N HIS A 6 1.38 13.73 0.54
CA HIS A 6 0.41 14.62 -0.13
C HIS A 6 0.47 16.09 0.33
N ARG A 7 1.31 16.44 1.31
CA ARG A 7 1.58 17.83 1.74
C ARG A 7 3.06 18.08 2.06
N PRO A 8 3.98 17.89 1.11
CA PRO A 8 5.41 18.06 1.36
C PRO A 8 5.77 19.50 1.74
N LEU A 9 6.97 19.68 2.29
CA LEU A 9 7.54 21.01 2.54
C LEU A 9 7.94 21.68 1.21
N PRO A 10 8.06 23.01 1.15
CA PRO A 10 8.56 23.70 -0.04
C PRO A 10 9.90 23.14 -0.51
N GLY A 11 10.03 22.91 -1.83
CA GLY A 11 11.23 22.32 -2.43
C GLY A 11 11.30 20.78 -2.40
N PHE A 12 10.33 20.10 -1.80
CA PHE A 12 10.28 18.64 -1.77
C PHE A 12 9.13 18.10 -2.61
N ALA A 13 9.44 17.16 -3.50
CA ALA A 13 8.41 16.44 -4.25
C ALA A 13 7.66 15.44 -3.36
N PRO A 14 6.34 15.25 -3.56
CA PRO A 14 5.58 14.20 -2.89
C PRO A 14 6.14 12.82 -3.26
N ARG A 15 6.08 11.87 -2.32
CA ARG A 15 6.56 10.50 -2.52
C ARG A 15 5.42 9.54 -2.83
N HIS A 16 5.74 8.57 -3.69
CA HIS A 16 4.90 7.40 -3.87
C HIS A 16 4.92 6.53 -2.61
N VAL A 17 3.78 5.93 -2.27
CA VAL A 17 3.63 5.08 -1.09
C VAL A 17 2.90 3.81 -1.46
N TYR A 18 3.57 2.68 -1.25
CA TYR A 18 2.94 1.37 -1.16
C TYR A 18 3.02 0.90 0.29
N GLN A 19 1.86 0.64 0.90
CA GLN A 19 1.73 0.31 2.31
C GLN A 19 1.04 -1.06 2.45
N PRO A 20 1.78 -2.19 2.32
CA PRO A 20 1.26 -3.49 2.72
C PRO A 20 1.18 -3.55 4.25
N ILE A 21 0.04 -3.97 4.77
CA ILE A 21 -0.21 -4.06 6.23
C ILE A 21 -0.78 -5.42 6.60
N GLY A 22 -0.32 -5.94 7.72
CA GLY A 22 -0.72 -7.23 8.26
C GLY A 22 -1.80 -7.08 9.33
N LEU A 23 -2.84 -7.92 9.27
CA LEU A 23 -3.85 -8.03 10.31
C LEU A 23 -3.19 -8.53 11.61
N ASP A 24 -3.44 -7.83 12.71
CA ASP A 24 -3.00 -8.23 14.05
C ASP A 24 -1.47 -8.36 14.18
N ASP A 25 -0.74 -7.45 13.52
CA ASP A 25 0.70 -7.25 13.72
C ASP A 25 1.02 -7.06 15.21
N GLN A 26 2.01 -7.80 15.72
CA GLN A 26 2.36 -7.82 17.14
C GLN A 26 2.99 -6.51 17.66
N PHE A 27 3.52 -5.66 16.77
CA PHE A 27 4.19 -4.42 17.11
C PHE A 27 3.32 -3.19 16.84
N PHE A 28 2.41 -3.26 15.86
CA PHE A 28 1.55 -2.15 15.46
C PHE A 28 0.08 -2.58 15.38
N ALA A 29 -0.75 -2.04 16.27
CA ALA A 29 -2.19 -2.27 16.20
C ALA A 29 -2.80 -1.79 14.88
N ASN A 30 -3.85 -2.48 14.39
CA ASN A 30 -4.55 -2.16 13.14
C ASN A 30 -4.93 -0.67 13.03
N ALA A 31 -5.41 -0.07 14.12
CA ALA A 31 -5.76 1.35 14.17
C ALA A 31 -4.59 2.30 13.86
N VAL A 32 -3.35 1.90 14.16
CA VAL A 32 -2.14 2.67 13.79
C VAL A 32 -1.93 2.62 12.28
N PHE A 33 -2.12 1.46 11.65
CA PHE A 33 -2.04 1.33 10.20
C PHE A 33 -3.15 2.10 9.49
N ASP A 34 -4.38 2.06 10.01
CA ASP A 34 -5.53 2.79 9.50
C ASP A 34 -5.27 4.30 9.53
N ALA A 35 -4.80 4.81 10.68
CA ALA A 35 -4.41 6.21 10.83
C ALA A 35 -3.23 6.59 9.93
N ALA A 36 -2.26 5.68 9.74
CA ALA A 36 -1.14 5.91 8.84
C ALA A 36 -1.59 6.02 7.38
N ALA A 37 -2.48 5.13 6.91
CA ALA A 37 -3.04 5.15 5.56
C ALA A 37 -3.78 6.47 5.28
N LEU A 38 -4.65 6.89 6.20
CA LEU A 38 -5.32 8.19 6.16
C LEU A 38 -4.31 9.34 6.12
N ALA A 39 -3.32 9.32 7.03
CA ALA A 39 -2.33 10.38 7.13
C ALA A 39 -1.37 10.42 5.93
N TYR A 40 -1.17 9.32 5.21
CA TYR A 40 -0.48 9.34 3.91
C TYR A 40 -1.39 9.83 2.80
N GLY A 41 -2.71 9.80 2.97
CA GLY A 41 -3.69 10.05 1.90
C GLY A 41 -3.70 8.91 0.89
N ASN A 42 -3.48 7.68 1.35
CA ASN A 42 -3.55 6.48 0.50
C ASN A 42 -5.01 6.13 0.25
N GLU A 43 -5.28 5.52 -0.91
CA GLU A 43 -6.53 4.80 -1.17
C GLU A 43 -6.29 3.30 -0.94
N GLN A 44 -7.34 2.50 -0.74
CA GLN A 44 -7.19 1.06 -0.51
C GLN A 44 -7.37 0.26 -1.81
N ALA A 45 -6.62 -0.82 -1.98
CA ALA A 45 -6.82 -1.80 -3.05
C ALA A 45 -6.81 -3.23 -2.48
N GLY A 46 -7.23 -4.20 -3.31
CA GLY A 46 -7.26 -5.61 -2.96
C GLY A 46 -8.52 -6.01 -2.19
N GLU A 47 -8.43 -7.05 -1.38
CA GLU A 47 -9.53 -7.48 -0.53
C GLU A 47 -9.56 -6.68 0.78
N GLN A 48 -10.76 -6.45 1.30
CA GLN A 48 -10.92 -5.92 2.64
C GLN A 48 -10.83 -7.07 3.64
N VAL A 49 -9.71 -7.15 4.36
CA VAL A 49 -9.45 -8.13 5.42
C VAL A 49 -10.08 -7.66 6.74
N TRP A 50 -10.08 -6.35 7.03
CA TRP A 50 -10.80 -5.76 8.17
C TRP A 50 -11.37 -4.37 7.80
N PRO A 51 -12.47 -3.93 8.45
CA PRO A 51 -13.19 -2.72 8.06
C PRO A 51 -12.51 -1.40 8.47
N GLY A 52 -11.68 -1.41 9.52
CA GLY A 52 -11.12 -0.19 10.13
C GLY A 52 -10.39 0.76 9.16
N THR A 53 -9.70 0.23 8.15
CA THR A 53 -9.03 1.08 7.15
C THR A 53 -10.03 1.89 6.34
N GLN A 54 -11.12 1.30 5.85
CA GLN A 54 -12.16 2.02 5.10
C GLN A 54 -12.87 3.07 5.97
N GLU A 55 -13.14 2.73 7.24
CA GLU A 55 -13.73 3.68 8.19
C GLU A 55 -12.82 4.89 8.42
N ALA A 56 -11.51 4.69 8.56
CA ALA A 56 -10.55 5.78 8.69
C ALA A 56 -10.45 6.62 7.41
N LEU A 57 -10.36 5.97 6.24
CA LEU A 57 -10.23 6.65 4.95
C LEU A 57 -11.44 7.53 4.61
N ARG A 58 -12.65 7.16 5.05
CA ARG A 58 -13.87 7.95 4.89
C ARG A 58 -13.75 9.37 5.46
N ALA A 59 -12.96 9.56 6.52
CA ALA A 59 -12.77 10.88 7.12
C ALA A 59 -12.24 11.94 6.13
N ASN A 60 -11.56 11.51 5.06
CA ASN A 60 -11.06 12.38 3.99
C ASN A 60 -11.66 12.04 2.61
N ALA A 61 -12.80 11.34 2.55
CA ALA A 61 -13.41 10.87 1.31
C ALA A 61 -12.44 10.05 0.42
N LEU A 62 -11.61 9.23 1.07
CA LEU A 62 -10.69 8.28 0.42
C LEU A 62 -11.20 6.83 0.55
N ASP A 63 -12.39 6.63 1.13
CA ASP A 63 -13.03 5.32 1.15
C ASP A 63 -13.52 4.93 -0.25
N GLY A 64 -13.57 3.62 -0.48
CA GLY A 64 -13.62 3.04 -1.82
C GLY A 64 -12.44 2.11 -2.06
N MET A 65 -12.65 1.14 -2.95
CA MET A 65 -11.65 0.13 -3.31
C MET A 65 -11.17 0.40 -4.73
N MET A 66 -9.86 0.60 -4.87
CA MET A 66 -9.20 0.77 -6.15
C MET A 66 -9.05 -0.57 -6.86
N GLN A 67 -9.20 -0.56 -8.17
CA GLN A 67 -8.91 -1.71 -9.02
C GLN A 67 -7.43 -1.75 -9.36
N TYR A 68 -6.87 -2.96 -9.43
CA TYR A 68 -5.51 -3.15 -9.92
C TYR A 68 -5.42 -3.06 -11.44
N PRO A 69 -4.26 -2.66 -11.99
CA PRO A 69 -3.10 -2.13 -11.28
C PRO A 69 -3.33 -0.67 -10.81
N VAL A 70 -2.78 -0.31 -9.64
CA VAL A 70 -2.88 1.06 -9.12
C VAL A 70 -1.62 1.85 -9.47
N ARG A 71 -1.81 2.97 -10.17
CA ARG A 71 -0.72 3.85 -10.62
C ARG A 71 -1.19 5.30 -10.68
N GLY A 72 -0.42 6.22 -10.08
CA GLY A 72 -0.62 7.67 -10.24
C GLY A 72 -1.97 8.21 -9.79
N ASN A 73 -2.72 7.45 -8.96
CA ASN A 73 -4.11 7.71 -8.56
C ASN A 73 -4.35 9.10 -7.97
N ARG A 74 -3.31 9.73 -7.42
CA ARG A 74 -3.35 11.07 -6.81
C ARG A 74 -2.25 11.99 -7.33
N GLY A 75 -1.84 11.82 -8.59
CA GLY A 75 -0.63 12.43 -9.17
C GLY A 75 0.68 11.77 -8.69
N THR A 76 0.63 11.06 -7.56
CA THR A 76 1.58 10.01 -7.16
C THR A 76 0.81 8.69 -6.98
N THR A 77 1.50 7.56 -7.04
CA THR A 77 0.93 6.29 -6.56
C THR A 77 0.90 6.25 -5.03
N GLY A 78 -0.27 6.05 -4.43
CA GLY A 78 -0.47 5.97 -2.99
C GLY A 78 -1.53 4.95 -2.64
N VAL A 79 -1.14 3.80 -2.09
CA VAL A 79 -2.06 2.70 -1.82
C VAL A 79 -1.74 1.96 -0.53
N VAL A 80 -2.78 1.54 0.19
CA VAL A 80 -2.73 0.59 1.29
C VAL A 80 -3.35 -0.74 0.84
N VAL A 81 -2.72 -1.85 1.20
CA VAL A 81 -3.22 -3.20 0.88
C VAL A 81 -3.14 -4.05 2.15
N GLN A 82 -4.24 -4.69 2.49
CA GLN A 82 -4.36 -5.50 3.70
C GLN A 82 -4.02 -6.97 3.42
N TYR A 83 -3.39 -7.62 4.39
CA TYR A 83 -3.00 -9.02 4.33
C TYR A 83 -3.23 -9.69 5.68
N THR A 84 -3.61 -10.97 5.66
CA THR A 84 -3.40 -11.88 6.81
C THR A 84 -1.91 -12.27 6.93
N ASP A 85 -1.51 -12.93 8.01
CA ASP A 85 -0.09 -13.22 8.28
C ASP A 85 0.61 -14.04 7.18
N GLY A 86 -0.01 -15.08 6.62
CA GLY A 86 0.61 -16.03 5.70
C GLY A 86 1.15 -17.30 6.37
N GLY A 87 0.89 -17.49 7.68
CA GLY A 87 1.03 -18.76 8.39
C GLY A 87 2.45 -19.22 8.74
N ILE A 88 3.50 -18.43 8.52
CA ILE A 88 4.89 -18.79 8.89
C ILE A 88 5.30 -18.09 10.19
N LEU A 89 5.38 -16.76 10.16
CA LEU A 89 5.48 -15.90 11.33
C LEU A 89 4.23 -15.00 11.39
N ASP A 90 4.11 -14.17 12.42
CA ASP A 90 3.03 -13.20 12.55
C ASP A 90 3.02 -12.16 11.42
N ALA A 91 1.93 -11.37 11.38
CA ALA A 91 1.65 -10.48 10.26
C ALA A 91 2.65 -9.33 10.07
N HIS A 92 3.54 -9.09 11.04
CA HIS A 92 4.67 -8.18 10.85
C HIS A 92 5.61 -8.60 9.72
N TYR A 93 5.65 -9.91 9.42
CA TYR A 93 6.60 -10.50 8.50
C TYR A 93 6.02 -10.80 7.12
N ILE A 94 4.83 -10.31 6.79
CA ILE A 94 4.18 -10.50 5.47
C ILE A 94 5.11 -10.19 4.30
N HIS A 95 5.98 -9.18 4.44
CA HIS A 95 6.94 -8.75 3.43
C HIS A 95 8.02 -9.79 3.10
N ARG A 96 8.24 -10.78 3.96
CA ARG A 96 9.23 -11.86 3.75
C ARG A 96 8.57 -13.17 3.35
N GLN A 97 7.37 -13.44 3.85
CA GLN A 97 6.71 -14.74 3.69
C GLN A 97 5.64 -14.80 2.60
N ARG A 98 4.93 -13.71 2.32
CA ARG A 98 3.87 -13.70 1.30
C ARG A 98 4.45 -13.39 -0.08
N GLU A 99 4.23 -14.27 -1.05
CA GLU A 99 4.78 -14.11 -2.40
C GLU A 99 4.23 -12.88 -3.10
N GLU A 100 2.94 -12.65 -2.95
CA GLU A 100 2.21 -11.52 -3.52
C GLU A 100 2.70 -10.17 -2.98
N VAL A 101 3.10 -10.10 -1.70
CA VAL A 101 3.66 -8.88 -1.11
C VAL A 101 5.05 -8.60 -1.71
N ARG A 102 5.89 -9.64 -1.83
CA ARG A 102 7.22 -9.54 -2.46
C ARG A 102 7.10 -9.16 -3.94
N TYR A 103 6.16 -9.76 -4.67
CA TYR A 103 5.85 -9.43 -6.05
C TYR A 103 5.45 -7.96 -6.19
N GLN A 104 4.52 -7.47 -5.37
CA GLN A 104 4.11 -6.07 -5.39
C GLN A 104 5.27 -5.11 -5.07
N TYR A 105 6.13 -5.42 -4.10
CA TYR A 105 7.35 -4.65 -3.84
C TYR A 105 8.27 -4.60 -5.05
N GLY A 106 8.53 -5.75 -5.67
CA GLY A 106 9.36 -5.87 -6.87
C GLY A 106 8.82 -5.01 -8.00
N CYS A 107 7.53 -5.10 -8.29
CA CYS A 107 6.91 -4.34 -9.37
C CYS A 107 6.82 -2.85 -9.07
N PHE A 108 6.54 -2.46 -7.83
CA PHE A 108 6.56 -1.06 -7.45
C PHE A 108 7.93 -0.43 -7.73
N LEU A 109 9.02 -1.08 -7.33
CA LEU A 109 10.37 -0.59 -7.58
C LEU A 109 10.74 -0.64 -9.07
N GLN A 110 10.48 -1.76 -9.75
CA GLN A 110 10.85 -1.95 -11.15
C GLN A 110 10.17 -0.93 -12.06
N THR A 111 8.86 -0.69 -11.87
CA THR A 111 8.10 0.28 -12.66
C THR A 111 8.48 1.73 -12.33
N PHE A 112 8.87 2.03 -11.09
CA PHE A 112 9.46 3.33 -10.76
C PHE A 112 10.78 3.57 -11.50
N LEU A 113 11.68 2.59 -11.50
CA LEU A 113 12.96 2.70 -12.21
C LEU A 113 12.78 2.84 -13.72
N ARG A 114 11.78 2.15 -14.28
CA ARG A 114 11.47 2.16 -15.71
C ARG A 114 10.79 3.47 -16.15
N ASP A 115 9.83 3.97 -15.37
CA ASP A 115 8.89 5.01 -15.85
C ASP A 115 8.86 6.28 -14.99
N GLY A 116 9.52 6.31 -13.84
CA GLY A 116 9.44 7.39 -12.85
C GLY A 116 8.15 7.40 -12.02
N VAL A 117 7.18 6.55 -12.32
CA VAL A 117 5.94 6.38 -11.54
C VAL A 117 5.75 4.89 -11.24
N PRO A 118 5.69 4.47 -9.97
CA PRO A 118 5.53 3.07 -9.62
C PRO A 118 4.08 2.59 -9.80
N THR A 119 3.93 1.30 -10.04
CA THR A 119 2.66 0.60 -10.13
C THR A 119 2.56 -0.44 -9.02
N VAL A 120 1.44 -0.47 -8.28
CA VAL A 120 1.09 -1.61 -7.43
C VAL A 120 0.25 -2.58 -8.24
N ALA A 121 0.83 -3.74 -8.55
CA ALA A 121 0.22 -4.79 -9.33
C ALA A 121 -0.85 -5.56 -8.53
N ALA A 122 -1.73 -6.29 -9.22
CA ALA A 122 -2.57 -7.28 -8.55
C ALA A 122 -1.69 -8.38 -7.89
N PRO A 123 -2.13 -9.03 -6.81
CA PRO A 123 -1.41 -10.16 -6.22
C PRO A 123 -1.05 -11.23 -7.25
N ALA A 124 0.21 -11.65 -7.29
CA ALA A 124 0.70 -12.73 -8.16
C ALA A 124 1.99 -13.35 -7.58
N PRO A 125 2.42 -14.53 -8.05
CA PRO A 125 3.71 -15.12 -7.69
C PRO A 125 4.89 -14.20 -8.08
N VAL A 126 6.00 -14.29 -7.33
CA VAL A 126 7.19 -13.44 -7.52
C VAL A 126 7.85 -13.55 -8.90
N THR A 127 7.62 -14.66 -9.60
CA THR A 127 8.13 -14.92 -10.96
C THR A 127 7.26 -14.33 -12.07
N SER A 128 6.11 -13.76 -11.73
CA SER A 128 5.22 -13.13 -12.69
C SER A 128 5.84 -11.87 -13.27
N PRO A 129 5.56 -11.51 -14.53
CA PRO A 129 5.98 -10.22 -15.06
C PRO A 129 5.27 -9.08 -14.34
N CYS A 130 5.95 -7.95 -14.18
CA CYS A 130 5.31 -6.72 -13.70
C CYS A 130 4.43 -6.10 -14.79
N PRO A 131 3.35 -5.39 -14.42
CA PRO A 131 2.51 -4.68 -15.38
C PRO A 131 3.33 -3.73 -16.27
N LEU A 132 2.88 -3.59 -17.51
CA LEU A 132 3.37 -2.55 -18.42
C LEU A 132 2.91 -1.17 -17.92
#